data_AF-A0A418GMH7-F1
#
_entry.id   AF-A0A418GMH7-F1
#
_cell.length_a   1.000
_cell.length_b   1.000
_cell.length_c   1.000
_cell.angle_alpha   90.00
_cell.angle_beta   90.00
_cell.angle_gamma   90.00
#
_symmetry.space_group_name_H-M   'P 1'
#
loop_
_entity.id
_entity.type
_entity.pdbx_description
1 polymer ?
#
loop_
_entity_poly.entity_id
_entity_poly.type
_entity_poly.pdbx_seq_one_letter_code
_entity_poly.pdbx_strand_id
1 'polypeptide(L)' 'LILQVTSLSGGRMLRLTGAGIAEERMIAPQLPKCILHELTERPHPFPLGIDLILTCGERLLAIPRTTHVEVC' A
#
# COMPACT_ATOMS: atom_id res chain seq x y z
N LEU A 1 5.14 -9.90 -0.20
CA LEU A 1 5.78 -9.49 1.07
C LEU A 1 4.72 -9.37 2.14
N ILE A 2 4.86 -10.05 3.28
CA ILE A 2 4.04 -9.80 4.46
C ILE A 2 4.84 -8.90 5.40
N LEU A 3 4.30 -7.73 5.72
CA LEU A 3 4.94 -6.71 6.55
C LEU A 3 4.07 -6.42 7.77
N GLN A 4 4.57 -6.76 8.95
CA GLN A 4 3.93 -6.34 10.20
C GLN A 4 4.19 -4.85 10.42
N VAL A 5 3.11 -4.09 10.62
CA VAL A 5 3.17 -2.65 10.92
C VAL A 5 2.61 -2.38 12.31
N THR A 6 3.03 -1.26 12.90
CA THR A 6 2.54 -0.80 14.21
C THR A 6 1.05 -0.43 14.17
N SER A 7 0.56 0.08 13.04
CA SER A 7 -0.83 0.46 12.85
C SER A 7 -1.21 0.51 11.37
N LEU A 8 -2.44 0.08 11.04
CA LEU A 8 -3.05 0.25 9.71
C LEU A 8 -3.72 1.62 9.52
N SER A 9 -3.65 2.48 10.53
CA SER A 9 -4.20 3.84 10.56
C SER A 9 -3.22 4.83 11.23
N GLY A 10 -3.43 6.14 11.07
CA GLY A 10 -2.61 7.17 11.73
C GLY A 10 -1.21 7.35 11.13
N GLY A 11 -0.97 6.79 9.95
CA GLY A 11 0.17 7.12 9.10
C GLY A 11 -0.14 8.25 8.12
N ARG A 12 0.64 8.32 7.05
CA ARG A 12 0.41 9.28 5.95
C ARG A 12 -0.82 8.84 5.15
N MET A 13 -1.69 9.79 4.80
CA MET A 13 -2.86 9.51 3.98
C MET A 13 -2.42 9.14 2.55
N LEU A 14 -2.92 8.01 2.07
CA LEU A 14 -2.67 7.50 0.72
C LEU A 14 -4.00 7.33 0.01
N ARG A 15 -4.06 7.77 -1.24
CA ARG A 15 -5.14 7.48 -2.17
C ARG A 15 -4.77 6.27 -3.01
N LEU A 16 -5.68 5.28 -3.02
CA LEU A 16 -5.55 4.06 -3.82
C LEU A 16 -6.55 4.07 -4.96
N THR A 17 -6.10 3.71 -6.16
CA THR A 17 -6.94 3.48 -7.34
C THR A 17 -6.45 2.25 -8.13
N GLY A 18 -7.22 1.82 -9.13
CA GLY A 18 -6.88 0.71 -10.01
C GLY A 18 -7.76 -0.52 -9.83
N ALA A 19 -7.28 -1.68 -10.32
CA ALA A 19 -8.07 -2.91 -10.36
C ALA A 19 -8.61 -3.32 -8.98
N GLY A 20 -9.92 -3.58 -8.89
CA GLY A 20 -10.60 -3.93 -7.63
C GLY A 20 -11.03 -2.74 -6.76
N ILE A 21 -10.83 -1.51 -7.22
CA ILE A 21 -11.29 -0.27 -6.57
C ILE A 21 -12.23 0.44 -7.56
N ALA A 22 -13.48 0.70 -7.17
CA ALA A 22 -14.48 1.27 -8.07
C ALA A 22 -14.16 2.73 -8.45
N GLU A 23 -13.74 3.53 -7.49
CA GLU A 23 -13.34 4.93 -7.69
C GLU A 23 -11.97 5.15 -7.02
N GLU A 24 -11.98 5.52 -5.74
CA GLU A 24 -10.78 5.64 -4.93
C GLU A 24 -10.99 5.03 -3.53
N ARG A 25 -9.89 4.71 -2.85
CA ARG A 25 -9.91 4.28 -1.46
C ARG A 25 -8.80 4.97 -0.68
N MET A 26 -9.19 5.59 0.43
CA MET A 26 -8.26 6.25 1.34
C MET A 26 -7.78 5.29 2.42
N ILE A 27 -6.47 5.23 2.64
CA ILE A 27 -5.84 4.45 3.71
C ILE A 27 -4.73 5.27 4.37
N ALA A 28 -4.37 4.94 5.62
CA ALA A 28 -3.28 5.63 6.31
C ALA A 28 -2.43 4.69 7.19
N PRO A 29 -1.84 3.61 6.65
CA PRO A 29 -0.96 2.74 7.43
C PRO A 29 0.34 3.44 7.83
N GLN A 30 0.90 3.07 8.97
CA GLN A 30 2.23 3.52 9.38
C GLN A 30 3.29 2.70 8.64
N LEU A 31 3.86 3.27 7.58
CA LEU A 31 4.81 2.60 6.69
C LEU A 31 6.25 3.11 6.88
N PRO A 32 7.25 2.22 6.78
CA PRO A 32 8.63 2.62 6.56
C PRO A 32 8.77 3.43 5.27
N LYS A 33 9.68 4.41 5.25
CA LYS A 33 9.89 5.29 4.09
C LYS A 33 10.19 4.53 2.79
N CYS A 34 10.98 3.45 2.86
CA CYS A 34 11.31 2.64 1.69
C CYS A 34 10.08 1.92 1.10
N ILE A 35 9.15 1.49 1.95
CA ILE A 35 7.91 0.83 1.50
C ILE A 35 6.98 1.85 0.87
N LEU A 36 6.87 3.04 1.45
CA LEU A 36 6.11 4.12 0.83
C LEU A 36 6.65 4.45 -0.57
N HIS A 37 7.97 4.59 -0.70
CA HIS A 37 8.63 4.83 -1.99
C HIS A 37 8.38 3.70 -3.00
N GLU A 38 8.48 2.43 -2.59
CA GLU A 38 8.17 1.30 -3.48
C GLU A 38 6.73 1.34 -3.99
N LEU A 39 5.78 1.77 -3.15
CA LEU A 39 4.36 1.85 -3.51
C LEU A 39 4.06 3.04 -4.44
N THR A 40 4.66 4.20 -4.22
CA THR A 40 4.38 5.42 -5.01
C THR A 40 5.16 5.45 -6.32
N GLU A 41 6.44 5.08 -6.29
CA GLU A 41 7.32 5.20 -7.47
C GLU A 41 7.22 3.98 -8.39
N ARG A 42 6.84 2.80 -7.85
CA ARG A 42 6.77 1.53 -8.59
C ARG A 42 7.98 1.33 -9.52
N PRO A 43 9.22 1.27 -8.96
CA PRO A 43 10.45 1.27 -9.76
C PRO A 43 10.58 0.04 -10.67
N HIS A 44 9.86 -1.04 -10.36
CA HIS A 44 9.79 -2.25 -11.16
C HIS A 44 8.64 -2.15 -12.16
N PRO A 45 8.89 -2.22 -13.49
CA PRO A 45 7.83 -2.12 -14.47
C PRO A 45 6.91 -3.34 -14.40
N PHE A 46 5.60 -3.12 -14.54
CA PHE A 46 4.63 -4.21 -14.61
C PHE A 46 4.99 -5.18 -15.76
N PRO A 47 4.95 -6.51 -15.55
CA PRO A 47 4.35 -7.25 -14.42
C PRO A 47 5.28 -7.51 -13.22
N LEU A 48 6.50 -6.97 -13.22
CA LEU A 48 7.44 -7.11 -12.10
C LEU A 48 6.96 -6.32 -10.88
N GLY A 49 7.55 -6.60 -9.71
CA GLY A 49 7.23 -5.97 -8.44
C GLY A 49 6.70 -6.94 -7.39
N ILE A 50 6.39 -6.40 -6.21
CA ILE A 50 5.89 -7.19 -5.07
C ILE A 50 4.42 -6.88 -4.80
N ASP A 51 3.68 -7.90 -4.40
CA ASP A 51 2.37 -7.72 -3.76
C ASP A 51 2.60 -7.61 -2.25
N LEU A 52 2.04 -6.56 -1.64
CA LEU A 52 2.25 -6.23 -0.25
C LEU A 52 1.03 -6.64 0.58
N ILE A 53 1.26 -7.32 1.69
CA ILE A 53 0.26 -7.61 2.71
C ILE A 53 0.74 -6.97 4.01
N LEU A 54 -0.02 -6.03 4.54
CA LEU A 54 0.22 -5.38 5.81
C LEU A 54 -0.59 -6.09 6.90
N THR A 55 0.02 -6.35 8.05
CA THR A 55 -0.66 -6.94 9.22
C THR A 55 -0.51 -6.08 10.46
N CYS A 56 -1.54 -6.05 11.30
CA CYS A 56 -1.56 -5.37 12.60
C CYS A 56 -2.53 -6.08 13.54
N GLY A 57 -2.00 -6.95 14.41
CA GLY A 57 -2.82 -7.87 15.21
C GLY A 57 -3.58 -8.83 14.29
N GLU A 58 -4.89 -8.97 14.50
CA GLU A 58 -5.79 -9.82 13.70
C GLU A 58 -6.25 -9.18 12.37
N ARG A 59 -5.82 -7.94 12.08
CA ARG A 59 -6.24 -7.19 10.88
C ARG A 59 -5.19 -7.28 9.79
N LEU A 60 -5.64 -7.31 8.54
CA LEU A 60 -4.76 -7.21 7.37
C LEU A 60 -5.27 -6.20 6.33
N LEU A 61 -4.34 -5.70 5.52
CA LEU A 61 -4.59 -4.89 4.33
C LEU A 61 -3.66 -5.33 3.20
N ALA A 62 -4.20 -5.68 2.03
CA ALA A 62 -3.39 -6.06 0.88
C ALA A 62 -3.35 -4.93 -0.17
N ILE A 63 -2.15 -4.68 -0.71
CA ILE A 63 -1.88 -3.75 -1.81
C ILE A 63 -1.15 -4.53 -2.91
N PRO A 64 -1.88 -5.06 -3.91
CA PRO A 64 -1.28 -5.67 -5.08
C PRO A 64 -0.36 -4.70 -5.84
N ARG A 65 0.55 -5.24 -6.65
CA ARG A 65 1.45 -4.46 -7.52
C ARG A 65 0.70 -3.64 -8.59
N THR A 66 -0.55 -3.99 -8.87
CA THR A 66 -1.43 -3.28 -9.81
C THR A 66 -2.12 -2.06 -9.21
N THR A 67 -2.05 -1.87 -7.89
CA THR A 67 -2.69 -0.72 -7.23
C THR A 67 -1.85 0.53 -7.43
N HIS A 68 -2.47 1.60 -7.94
CA HIS A 68 -1.85 2.91 -7.99
C HIS A 68 -1.95 3.56 -6.61
N VAL A 69 -0.85 4.14 -6.13
CA VAL A 69 -0.74 4.70 -4.78
C VAL A 69 -0.18 6.11 -4.87
N GLU A 70 -0.92 7.08 -4.34
CA GLU A 70 -0.53 8.49 -4.31
C GLU A 70 -0.57 9.02 -2.88
N VAL A 71 0.34 9.92 -2.55
CA VAL A 71 0.34 10.66 -1.27
C VAL A 71 -0.56 11.87 -1.41
N CYS A 72 -1.45 12.09 -0.43
CA CYS A 72 -2.24 13.32 -0.31
C CYS A 72 -1.49 14.44 0.41
#